data_AF-A0A966NTE3-F1
#
_entry.id   AF-A0A966NTE3-F1
#
_cell.length_a   1.000
_cell.length_b   1.000
_cell.length_c   1.000
_cell.angle_alpha   90.00
_cell.angle_beta   90.00
_cell.angle_gamma   90.00
#
_symmetry.space_group_name_H-M   'P 1'
#
loop_
_entity.id
_entity.type
_entity.pdbx_description
1 polymer ?
#
loop_
_entity_poly.entity_id
_entity_poly.type
_entity_poly.pdbx_seq_one_letter_code
_entity_poly.pdbx_strand_id
1 'polypeptide(L)'
;TNNYVDQKTLDEIMVPLKDVDLVLFITAHVPTRAWQDPNNELVRAMPNAYGNVKVLDWYKIAEEHPEYLYGDKVHLNNEGQKVYADLIMQAIGK
;
A
#
# COMPACT_ATOMS: atom_id res chain seq x y z
N THR A 1 1.52 -9.62 -13.91
CA THR A 1 0.89 -10.54 -12.93
C THR A 1 1.38 -10.16 -11.55
N ASN A 2 0.55 -10.32 -10.51
CA ASN A 2 0.92 -9.98 -9.12
C ASN A 2 1.42 -11.23 -8.40
N ASN A 3 2.48 -11.10 -7.61
CA ASN A 3 3.10 -12.21 -6.87
C ASN A 3 3.83 -11.69 -5.62
N TYR A 4 4.53 -12.59 -4.92
CA TYR A 4 5.51 -12.24 -3.89
C TYR A 4 6.49 -11.18 -4.39
N VAL A 5 6.84 -10.25 -3.51
CA VAL A 5 7.96 -9.31 -3.67
C VAL A 5 9.06 -9.67 -2.67
N ASP A 6 10.30 -9.32 -2.97
CA ASP A 6 11.42 -9.40 -2.04
C ASP A 6 12.02 -8.02 -1.78
N GLN A 7 12.88 -7.92 -0.75
CA GLN A 7 13.52 -6.64 -0.40
C GLN A 7 14.34 -6.08 -1.56
N LYS A 8 15.03 -6.94 -2.32
CA LYS A 8 15.85 -6.54 -3.47
C LYS A 8 15.02 -5.78 -4.51
N THR A 9 13.81 -6.28 -4.82
CA THR A 9 12.90 -5.62 -5.75
C THR A 9 12.46 -4.25 -5.24
N LEU A 10 12.15 -4.14 -3.94
CA LEU A 10 11.80 -2.86 -3.32
C LEU A 10 12.97 -1.86 -3.36
N ASP A 11 14.19 -2.34 -3.12
CA ASP A 11 15.39 -1.52 -3.20
C ASP A 11 15.63 -1.01 -4.62
N GLU A 12 15.46 -1.88 -5.63
CA GLU A 12 15.57 -1.50 -7.06
C GLU A 12 14.53 -0.45 -7.47
N ILE A 13 13.32 -0.49 -6.90
CA ILE A 13 12.29 0.55 -7.09
C ILE A 13 12.73 1.89 -6.48
N MET A 14 13.45 1.87 -5.34
CA MET A 14 13.89 3.08 -4.66
C MET A 14 15.08 3.77 -5.34
N VAL A 15 15.90 3.05 -6.11
CA VAL A 15 17.05 3.64 -6.85
C VAL A 15 16.67 4.86 -7.70
N PRO A 16 15.66 4.79 -8.60
CA PRO A 16 15.26 5.96 -9.39
C PRO A 16 14.51 7.03 -8.57
N LEU A 17 14.08 6.72 -7.34
CA LEU A 17 13.31 7.63 -6.47
C LEU A 17 14.17 8.35 -5.44
N LYS A 18 15.50 8.23 -5.52
CA LYS A 18 16.45 8.78 -4.54
C LYS A 18 16.31 10.30 -4.32
N ASP A 19 15.87 11.04 -5.34
CA ASP A 19 15.73 12.50 -5.33
C ASP A 19 14.26 12.94 -5.17
N VAL A 20 13.35 11.99 -4.87
CA VAL A 20 11.93 12.28 -4.59
C VAL A 20 11.77 12.57 -3.11
N ASP A 21 11.20 13.72 -2.76
CA ASP A 21 11.03 14.16 -1.37
C ASP A 21 10.13 13.24 -0.53
N LEU A 22 9.13 12.61 -1.18
CA LEU A 22 8.17 11.72 -0.53
C LEU A 22 7.78 10.56 -1.45
N VAL A 23 8.04 9.33 -1.00
CA VAL A 23 7.58 8.10 -1.64
C VAL A 23 6.52 7.44 -0.76
N LEU A 24 5.34 7.20 -1.32
CA LEU A 24 4.25 6.53 -0.63
C LEU A 24 4.20 5.06 -1.04
N PHE A 25 4.37 4.16 -0.06
CA PHE A 25 4.02 2.75 -0.21
C PHE A 25 2.66 2.49 0.42
N ILE A 26 1.85 1.62 -0.21
CA ILE A 26 0.50 1.31 0.26
C ILE A 26 0.37 -0.21 0.40
N THR A 27 -0.04 -0.68 1.58
CA THR A 27 -0.28 -2.12 1.82
C THR A 27 -1.49 -2.61 1.02
N ALA A 28 -1.46 -3.84 0.54
CA ALA A 28 -2.53 -4.44 -0.25
C ALA A 28 -3.58 -5.16 0.62
N HIS A 29 -4.84 -5.17 0.17
CA HIS A 29 -5.91 -6.01 0.71
C HIS A 29 -6.42 -6.96 -0.38
N VAL A 30 -5.94 -8.21 -0.34
CA VAL A 30 -6.23 -9.29 -1.27
C VAL A 30 -6.31 -10.64 -0.52
N PRO A 31 -7.37 -10.88 0.26
CA PRO A 31 -7.43 -11.98 1.25
C PRO A 31 -7.36 -13.38 0.64
N THR A 32 -7.54 -13.50 -0.67
CA THR A 32 -7.46 -14.76 -1.42
C THR A 32 -6.03 -15.12 -1.85
N ARG A 33 -5.02 -14.32 -1.51
CA ARG A 33 -3.64 -14.48 -1.98
C ARG A 33 -2.65 -14.60 -0.83
N ALA A 34 -1.95 -15.74 -0.77
CA ALA A 34 -0.94 -16.03 0.25
C ALA A 34 0.25 -15.04 0.29
N TRP A 35 0.49 -14.31 -0.80
CA TRP A 35 1.55 -13.30 -0.85
C TRP A 35 1.17 -11.98 -0.16
N GLN A 36 -0.10 -11.76 0.19
CA GLN A 36 -0.57 -10.48 0.77
C GLN A 36 0.23 -10.12 2.03
N ASP A 37 0.21 -10.99 3.03
CA ASP A 37 0.79 -10.71 4.35
C ASP A 37 2.31 -10.52 4.30
N PRO A 38 3.10 -11.43 3.68
CA PRO A 38 4.55 -11.22 3.59
C PRO A 38 4.92 -9.98 2.77
N ASN A 39 4.17 -9.65 1.71
CA ASN A 39 4.41 -8.41 0.96
C ASN A 39 4.09 -7.18 1.82
N ASN A 40 2.99 -7.21 2.59
CA ASN A 40 2.61 -6.11 3.46
C ASN A 40 3.61 -5.91 4.61
N GLU A 41 4.20 -6.99 5.14
CA GLU A 41 5.29 -6.91 6.12
C GLU A 41 6.52 -6.19 5.56
N LEU A 42 6.94 -6.54 4.34
CA LEU A 42 8.04 -5.83 3.66
C LEU A 42 7.70 -4.35 3.43
N VAL A 43 6.50 -4.06 2.94
CA VAL A 43 6.02 -2.68 2.73
C VAL A 43 6.05 -1.87 4.03
N ARG A 44 5.55 -2.44 5.13
CA ARG A 44 5.55 -1.77 6.45
C ARG A 44 6.95 -1.51 6.99
N ALA A 45 7.94 -2.31 6.59
CA ALA A 45 9.33 -2.13 7.02
C ALA A 45 10.10 -1.06 6.23
N MET A 46 9.61 -0.63 5.06
CA MET A 46 10.33 0.31 4.18
C MET A 46 10.78 1.63 4.84
N PRO A 47 10.01 2.28 5.74
CA PRO A 47 10.47 3.48 6.44
C PRO A 47 11.73 3.28 7.29
N ASN A 48 12.05 2.05 7.71
CA ASN A 48 13.28 1.75 8.45
C ASN A 48 14.53 1.83 7.57
N ALA A 49 14.38 1.62 6.25
CA ALA A 49 15.47 1.64 5.29
C ALA A 49 15.56 2.99 4.53
N TYR A 50 14.44 3.68 4.35
CA TYR A 50 14.34 4.88 3.52
C TYR A 50 13.62 6.02 4.24
N GLY A 51 14.34 7.09 4.55
CA GLY A 51 13.81 8.23 5.31
C GLY A 51 12.77 9.09 4.56
N ASN A 52 12.71 8.99 3.22
CA ASN A 52 11.70 9.64 2.40
C ASN A 52 10.45 8.78 2.15
N VAL A 53 10.35 7.59 2.79
CA VAL A 53 9.20 6.70 2.64
C VAL A 53 8.18 6.92 3.75
N LYS A 54 6.90 6.99 3.36
CA LYS A 54 5.75 6.86 4.25
C LYS A 54 4.86 5.72 3.79
N VAL A 55 4.32 4.96 4.75
CA VAL A 55 3.39 3.85 4.47
C VAL A 55 1.96 4.28 4.75
N LEU A 56 1.05 3.97 3.83
CA LEU A 56 -0.39 4.06 4.01
C LEU A 56 -0.95 2.64 4.19
N ASP A 57 -1.45 2.33 5.39
CA ASP A 57 -1.93 0.98 5.73
C ASP A 57 -3.39 0.77 5.26
N TRP A 58 -3.60 0.74 3.95
CA TRP A 58 -4.90 0.43 3.35
C TRP A 58 -5.43 -0.95 3.77
N TYR A 59 -4.55 -1.92 4.02
CA TYR A 59 -4.95 -3.24 4.49
C TYR A 59 -5.76 -3.14 5.78
N LYS A 60 -5.26 -2.38 6.76
CA LYS A 60 -5.96 -2.18 8.03
C LYS A 60 -7.29 -1.46 7.84
N ILE A 61 -7.32 -0.42 7.01
CA ILE A 61 -8.56 0.33 6.73
C ILE A 61 -9.61 -0.58 6.07
N ALA A 62 -9.21 -1.40 5.12
CA ALA A 62 -10.08 -2.33 4.41
C ALA A 62 -10.64 -3.45 5.32
N GLU A 63 -9.85 -3.92 6.29
CA GLU A 63 -10.30 -4.88 7.31
C GLU A 63 -11.30 -4.24 8.29
N GLU A 64 -11.07 -3.00 8.71
CA GLU A 64 -11.96 -2.25 9.61
C GLU A 64 -13.25 -1.79 8.90
N HIS A 65 -13.18 -1.56 7.58
CA HIS A 65 -14.27 -1.06 6.73
C HIS A 65 -14.54 -1.95 5.51
N PRO A 66 -15.02 -3.19 5.72
CA PRO A 66 -15.27 -4.13 4.63
C PRO A 66 -16.40 -3.69 3.67
N GLU A 67 -17.18 -2.68 4.04
CA GLU A 67 -18.19 -2.01 3.21
C GLU A 67 -17.60 -1.18 2.07
N TYR A 68 -16.31 -0.82 2.12
CA TYR A 68 -15.62 -0.10 1.03
C TYR A 68 -15.28 -1.00 -0.17
N LEU A 69 -15.43 -2.31 -0.02
CA LEU A 69 -15.06 -3.31 -1.00
C LEU A 69 -16.28 -3.98 -1.63
N TYR A 70 -16.17 -4.39 -2.88
CA TYR A 70 -17.09 -5.33 -3.49
C TYR A 70 -16.98 -6.73 -2.86
N GLY A 71 -17.87 -7.64 -3.28
CA GLY A 71 -17.98 -8.99 -2.71
C GLY A 71 -16.70 -9.82 -2.79
N ASP A 72 -15.79 -9.52 -3.72
CA ASP A 72 -14.49 -10.21 -3.84
C ASP A 72 -13.45 -9.76 -2.81
N LYS A 73 -13.75 -8.71 -2.02
CA LYS A 73 -12.88 -8.14 -0.99
C LYS A 73 -11.53 -7.62 -1.53
N VAL A 74 -11.47 -7.28 -2.81
CA VAL A 74 -10.30 -6.69 -3.46
C VAL A 74 -10.65 -5.36 -4.12
N HIS A 75 -11.71 -5.35 -4.93
CA HIS A 75 -12.05 -4.17 -5.71
C HIS A 75 -12.84 -3.16 -4.87
N LEU A 76 -12.40 -1.90 -4.91
CA LEU A 76 -13.07 -0.78 -4.26
C LEU A 76 -14.41 -0.48 -4.93
N ASN A 77 -15.46 -0.30 -4.14
CA ASN A 77 -16.69 0.31 -4.62
C ASN A 77 -16.56 1.85 -4.70
N ASN A 78 -17.64 2.54 -5.10
CA ASN A 78 -17.61 4.00 -5.27
C ASN A 78 -17.26 4.77 -3.98
N GLU A 79 -17.62 4.24 -2.81
CA GLU A 79 -17.26 4.86 -1.52
C GLU A 79 -15.80 4.57 -1.17
N GLY A 80 -15.38 3.31 -1.28
CA GLY A 80 -13.99 2.91 -1.07
C GLY A 80 -13.00 3.64 -1.97
N GLN A 81 -13.37 3.91 -3.23
CA GLN A 81 -12.54 4.72 -4.15
C GLN A 81 -12.29 6.14 -3.63
N LYS A 82 -13.32 6.78 -3.04
CA LYS A 82 -13.18 8.12 -2.46
C LYS A 82 -12.28 8.08 -1.22
N VAL A 83 -12.53 7.14 -0.31
CA VAL A 83 -11.72 6.99 0.91
C VAL A 83 -10.25 6.69 0.57
N TYR A 84 -10.00 5.80 -0.39
CA TYR A 84 -8.65 5.48 -0.84
C TYR A 84 -7.95 6.69 -1.45
N ALA A 85 -8.65 7.48 -2.27
CA ALA A 85 -8.11 8.70 -2.85
C ALA A 85 -7.83 9.76 -1.77
N ASP A 86 -8.77 9.98 -0.85
CA ASP A 86 -8.63 10.95 0.24
C ASP A 86 -7.45 10.59 1.16
N LEU A 87 -7.24 9.30 1.44
CA LEU A 87 -6.09 8.82 2.20
C LEU A 87 -4.75 9.24 1.54
N ILE A 88 -4.66 9.12 0.22
CA ILE A 88 -3.47 9.52 -0.54
C ILE A 88 -3.33 11.04 -0.58
N MET A 89 -4.42 11.77 -0.85
CA MET A 89 -4.41 13.23 -0.93
C MET A 89 -3.99 13.87 0.39
N GLN A 90 -4.55 13.39 1.52
CA GLN A 90 -4.14 13.81 2.85
C GLN A 90 -2.65 13.54 3.11
N ALA A 91 -2.13 12.40 2.66
CA ALA A 91 -0.73 12.03 2.84
C ALA A 91 0.24 12.98 2.10
N ILE A 92 -0.20 13.59 0.99
CA ILE A 92 0.56 14.58 0.22
C ILE A 92 0.14 16.03 0.52
N GLY A 93 -0.68 16.26 1.54
CA GLY A 93 -1.09 17.59 1.99
C GLY A 93 -2.12 18.30 1.09
N LYS A 94 -3.02 17.54 0.45
CA LYS A 94 -4.09 18.06 -0.40
C LYS A 94 -5.49 17.69 0.13
#